data_AF-A0A9P8IVW9-F1
#
_entry.id   AF-A0A9P8IVW9-F1
#
_cell.length_a   1.000
_cell.length_b   1.000
_cell.length_c   1.000
_cell.angle_alpha   90.00
_cell.angle_beta   90.00
_cell.angle_gamma   90.00
#
_symmetry.space_group_name_H-M   'P 1'
#
loop_
_entity.id
_entity.type
_entity.pdbx_description
1 polymer ?
#
loop_
_entity_poly.entity_id
_entity_poly.type
_entity_poly.pdbx_seq_one_letter_code
_entity_poly.pdbx_strand_id
1 'polypeptide(L)'
;MSQNRHRSAPKGTGAPLSPPSSQSSANFASAFTASKPFPDVAYSSTQTTLNSPKSEENQLLKQAEALANMHFELNLHTVFSLASRLEKEVQQLVIRTADDQEFRRQNEERMTKMMIEIETVKAYMARIGHNREPATRADIERLQQAMSDTTMEWNNQLEDARTKIDEISGRMLDASRRAGVRGNEAPTSPSLLGIETRATRKAKTDIASGAHHQQQSRVNDAINSTKRWNREHKTTKMRENQFIITYLKKQGQRDPVIAKLLLQAIRERASNTKTKTSRAKKLPSLEETCRNTSWQDVIDSATEVLVVNKTRTLQFLKQD
;
A
#
# COMPACT_ATOMS: atom_id res chain seq x y z
N MET A 1 38.37 16.17 -47.98
CA MET A 1 37.68 16.99 -46.97
C MET A 1 36.98 16.04 -46.01
N SER A 2 37.33 16.16 -44.73
CA SER A 2 36.86 15.33 -43.61
C SER A 2 35.44 15.67 -43.16
N GLN A 3 34.89 14.75 -42.36
CA GLN A 3 33.86 14.86 -41.29
C GLN A 3 32.64 13.96 -41.56
N ASN A 4 32.10 13.18 -40.63
CA ASN A 4 32.53 12.72 -39.31
C ASN A 4 31.66 11.49 -38.96
N ARG A 5 32.18 10.54 -38.18
CA ARG A 5 31.45 9.37 -37.64
C ARG A 5 30.36 9.85 -36.66
N HIS A 6 29.28 9.11 -36.37
CA HIS A 6 29.26 8.10 -35.30
C HIS A 6 28.04 7.17 -35.39
N ARG A 7 28.30 5.87 -35.29
CA ARG A 7 27.37 4.80 -34.92
C ARG A 7 27.23 4.78 -33.39
N SER A 8 26.03 4.55 -32.87
CA SER A 8 25.80 4.26 -31.45
C SER A 8 25.09 2.92 -31.28
N ALA A 9 25.78 2.00 -30.60
CA ALA A 9 25.32 0.69 -30.15
C ALA A 9 24.75 0.80 -28.71
N PRO A 10 24.07 -0.24 -28.17
CA PRO A 10 23.28 -0.14 -26.95
C PRO A 10 24.17 -0.18 -25.70
N LYS A 11 23.80 0.60 -24.69
CA LYS A 11 24.49 0.69 -23.39
C LYS A 11 24.06 -0.51 -22.53
N GLY A 12 25.03 -1.33 -22.15
CA GLY A 12 24.84 -2.51 -21.31
C GLY A 12 24.53 -2.21 -19.85
N THR A 13 23.78 -3.14 -19.25
CA THR A 13 23.99 -3.75 -17.92
C THR A 13 24.49 -2.84 -16.79
N GLY A 14 23.55 -2.29 -16.01
CA GLY A 14 23.76 -1.92 -14.62
C GLY A 14 23.07 -2.94 -13.71
N ALA A 15 23.86 -3.66 -12.91
CA ALA A 15 23.39 -4.53 -11.84
C ALA A 15 22.60 -3.74 -10.77
N PRO A 16 21.69 -4.40 -10.02
CA PRO A 16 20.75 -3.72 -9.13
C PRO A 16 21.44 -3.09 -7.92
N LEU A 17 20.95 -1.90 -7.57
CA LEU A 17 21.33 -1.11 -6.41
C LEU A 17 21.07 -1.89 -5.12
N SER A 18 22.12 -2.03 -4.30
CA SER A 18 22.06 -2.52 -2.93
C SER A 18 21.03 -1.73 -2.10
N PRO A 19 20.28 -2.36 -1.18
CA PRO A 19 19.40 -1.64 -0.28
C PRO A 19 20.21 -0.80 0.73
N PRO A 20 19.66 0.35 1.20
CA PRO A 20 20.34 1.22 2.15
C PRO A 20 20.55 0.51 3.50
N SER A 21 21.75 0.70 4.03
CA SER A 21 22.19 0.27 5.35
C SER A 21 21.16 0.68 6.42
N SER A 22 20.51 -0.31 7.03
CA SER A 22 19.58 -0.07 8.14
C SER A 22 20.39 0.37 9.36
N GLN A 23 20.22 1.63 9.75
CA GLN A 23 20.58 2.11 11.07
C GLN A 23 19.74 1.35 12.10
N SER A 24 20.30 0.25 12.61
CA SER A 24 19.84 -0.38 13.84
C SER A 24 20.39 0.44 15.01
N SER A 25 19.57 1.35 15.52
CA SER A 25 19.78 2.01 16.81
C SER A 25 19.59 0.98 17.93
N ALA A 26 20.60 0.13 18.14
CA ALA A 26 20.72 -0.66 19.35
C ALA A 26 21.42 0.20 20.41
N ASN A 27 20.62 0.82 21.27
CA ASN A 27 21.06 1.29 22.57
C ASN A 27 21.55 0.09 23.40
N PHE A 28 22.82 -0.26 23.25
CA PHE A 28 23.56 -1.00 24.27
C PHE A 28 24.54 0.00 24.89
N ALA A 29 24.11 0.59 26.01
CA ALA A 29 25.00 1.27 26.92
C ALA A 29 25.96 0.21 27.51
N SER A 30 27.07 -0.04 26.83
CA SER A 30 28.20 -0.74 27.42
C SER A 30 29.02 0.30 28.16
N ALA A 31 28.84 0.36 29.47
CA ALA A 31 29.75 1.06 30.37
C ALA A 31 31.13 0.39 30.28
N PHE A 32 31.97 0.88 29.37
CA PHE A 32 33.40 0.63 29.40
C PHE A 32 34.04 1.75 30.20
N THR A 33 34.20 1.50 31.50
CA THR A 33 35.11 2.25 32.36
C THR A 33 36.51 2.05 31.80
N ALA A 34 37.06 3.10 31.19
CA ALA A 34 38.47 3.15 30.84
C ALA A 34 39.29 3.11 32.14
N SER A 35 39.84 1.94 32.46
CA SER A 35 40.88 1.81 33.48
C SER A 35 42.09 2.62 33.00
N LYS A 36 42.36 3.73 33.69
CA LYS A 36 43.56 4.56 33.52
C LYS A 36 44.83 3.68 33.63
N PRO A 37 45.85 3.88 32.79
CA PRO A 37 47.18 3.37 33.06
C PRO A 37 47.86 4.28 34.11
N PHE A 38 48.28 3.64 35.22
CA PHE A 38 49.36 3.99 36.16
C PHE A 38 49.43 5.39 36.81
N PRO A 39 49.67 5.47 38.13
CA PRO A 39 50.40 6.59 38.71
C PRO A 39 51.92 6.36 38.57
N ASP A 40 52.62 7.39 38.08
CA ASP A 40 54.06 7.56 38.21
C ASP A 40 54.45 7.50 39.70
N VAL A 41 55.22 6.48 40.08
CA VAL A 41 55.88 6.45 41.38
C VAL A 41 57.22 7.15 41.22
N ALA A 42 57.27 8.40 41.68
CA ALA A 42 58.51 9.16 41.82
C ALA A 42 59.45 8.46 42.80
N TYR A 43 60.64 8.09 42.32
CA TYR A 43 61.74 7.65 43.17
C TYR A 43 62.24 8.83 44.01
N SER A 44 61.89 8.85 45.30
CA SER A 44 62.58 9.68 46.29
C SER A 44 63.61 8.81 47.00
N SER A 45 64.86 8.95 46.60
CA SER A 45 66.01 8.30 47.21
C SER A 45 66.45 9.12 48.42
N THR A 46 66.21 8.60 49.63
CA THR A 46 66.90 9.03 50.84
C THR A 46 67.60 7.84 51.48
N GLN A 47 68.92 7.88 51.48
CA GLN A 47 69.79 6.97 52.25
C GLN A 47 69.49 7.09 53.74
N THR A 48 69.39 5.97 54.46
CA THR A 48 70.09 5.78 55.75
C THR A 48 70.04 4.32 56.24
N THR A 49 71.24 3.83 56.62
CA THR A 49 71.56 2.82 57.66
C THR A 49 71.12 1.35 57.52
N LEU A 50 72.10 0.54 57.09
CA LEU A 50 72.53 -0.78 57.58
C LEU A 50 71.60 -1.51 58.58
N ASN A 51 70.69 -2.33 58.05
CA ASN A 51 70.33 -3.68 58.53
C ASN A 51 69.72 -4.45 57.33
N SER A 52 70.23 -5.66 57.06
CA SER A 52 69.92 -6.58 55.92
C SER A 52 68.84 -6.18 54.88
N PRO A 53 69.18 -5.39 53.83
CA PRO A 53 68.24 -4.96 52.79
C PRO A 53 67.88 -6.05 51.77
N LYS A 54 68.70 -7.11 51.64
CA LYS A 54 68.48 -8.19 50.66
C LYS A 54 67.23 -9.03 50.97
N SER A 55 66.79 -9.09 52.23
CA SER A 55 65.63 -9.94 52.59
C SER A 55 64.30 -9.30 52.21
N GLU A 56 64.16 -7.99 52.43
CA GLU A 56 62.93 -7.25 52.14
C GLU A 56 62.75 -7.01 50.64
N GLU A 57 63.82 -6.68 49.93
CA GLU A 57 63.80 -6.55 48.46
C GLU A 57 63.42 -7.87 47.76
N ASN A 58 63.93 -9.00 48.26
CA ASN A 58 63.54 -10.33 47.77
C ASN A 58 62.08 -10.70 48.11
N GLN A 59 61.52 -10.18 49.22
CA GLN A 59 60.10 -10.37 49.55
C GLN A 59 59.20 -9.52 48.66
N LEU A 60 59.54 -8.26 48.42
CA LEU A 60 58.81 -7.38 47.52
C LEU A 60 58.84 -7.89 46.08
N LEU A 61 59.98 -8.42 45.63
CA LEU A 61 60.10 -9.05 44.32
C LEU A 61 59.20 -10.29 44.21
N LYS A 62 59.21 -11.17 45.21
CA LYS A 62 58.30 -12.34 45.24
C LYS A 62 56.83 -11.94 45.26
N GLN A 63 56.48 -10.87 45.96
CA GLN A 63 55.12 -10.33 45.99
C GLN A 63 54.73 -9.73 44.63
N ALA A 64 55.64 -9.02 43.97
CA ALA A 64 55.43 -8.49 42.63
C ALA A 64 55.28 -9.61 41.59
N GLU A 65 56.10 -10.67 41.67
CA GLU A 65 55.99 -11.87 40.82
C GLU A 65 54.66 -12.61 41.06
N ALA A 66 54.26 -12.79 42.32
CA ALA A 66 52.98 -13.42 42.66
C ALA A 66 51.79 -12.60 42.12
N LEU A 67 51.86 -11.27 42.23
CA LEU A 67 50.83 -10.37 41.72
C LEU A 67 50.80 -10.34 40.18
N ALA A 68 51.97 -10.36 39.53
CA ALA A 68 52.08 -10.44 38.08
C ALA A 68 51.50 -11.76 37.55
N ASN A 69 51.79 -12.89 38.20
CA ASN A 69 51.24 -14.20 37.85
C ASN A 69 49.72 -14.23 38.02
N MET A 70 49.21 -13.72 39.15
CA MET A 70 47.77 -13.62 39.38
C MET A 70 47.08 -12.77 38.31
N HIS A 71 47.70 -11.66 37.91
CA HIS A 71 47.16 -10.78 36.88
C HIS A 71 47.19 -11.45 35.49
N PHE A 72 48.27 -12.17 35.18
CA PHE A 72 48.37 -12.94 33.94
C PHE A 72 47.30 -14.03 33.86
N GLU A 73 47.09 -14.80 34.93
CA GLU A 73 46.04 -15.81 35.01
C GLU A 73 44.64 -15.22 34.86
N LEU A 74 44.35 -14.09 35.53
CA LEU A 74 43.08 -13.36 35.37
C LEU A 74 42.85 -12.88 33.93
N ASN A 75 43.89 -12.35 33.29
CA ASN A 75 43.83 -11.92 31.90
C ASN A 75 43.59 -13.13 30.98
N LEU A 76 44.25 -14.26 31.23
CA LEU A 76 44.08 -15.48 30.46
C LEU A 76 42.66 -16.04 30.59
N HIS A 77 42.08 -16.04 31.79
CA HIS A 77 40.68 -16.41 32.02
C HIS A 77 39.70 -15.46 31.31
N THR A 78 39.99 -14.16 31.32
CA THR A 78 39.15 -13.15 30.65
C THR A 78 39.17 -13.35 29.13
N VAL A 79 40.36 -13.53 28.55
CA VAL A 79 40.53 -13.81 27.11
C VAL A 79 39.86 -15.13 26.73
N PHE A 80 40.01 -16.18 27.55
CA PHE A 80 39.36 -17.46 27.31
C PHE A 80 37.82 -17.36 27.33
N SER A 81 37.25 -16.62 28.29
CA SER A 81 35.81 -16.37 28.36
C SER A 81 35.30 -15.60 27.14
N LEU A 82 36.04 -14.58 26.71
CA LEU A 82 35.71 -13.81 25.50
C LEU A 82 35.80 -14.68 24.24
N ALA A 83 36.84 -15.50 24.10
CA ALA A 83 37.02 -16.42 22.99
C ALA A 83 35.88 -17.45 22.93
N SER A 84 35.53 -18.04 24.08
CA SER A 84 34.43 -19.01 24.19
C SER A 84 33.08 -18.40 23.83
N ARG A 85 32.85 -17.13 24.20
CA ARG A 85 31.63 -16.41 23.81
C ARG A 85 31.62 -16.11 22.31
N LEU A 86 32.72 -15.64 21.77
CA LEU A 86 32.86 -15.36 20.34
C LEU A 86 32.65 -16.62 19.50
N GLU A 87 33.19 -17.75 19.93
CA GLU A 87 32.98 -19.04 19.26
C GLU A 87 31.49 -19.39 19.18
N LYS A 88 30.74 -19.24 20.28
CA LYS A 88 29.29 -19.48 20.29
C LYS A 88 28.54 -18.53 19.37
N GLU A 89 28.92 -17.26 19.34
CA GLU A 89 28.32 -16.26 18.45
C GLU A 89 28.59 -16.57 16.98
N VAL A 90 29.83 -16.97 16.64
CA VAL A 90 30.21 -17.38 15.28
C VAL A 90 29.46 -18.65 14.89
N GLN A 91 29.38 -19.67 15.75
CA GLN A 91 28.59 -20.88 15.49
C GLN A 91 27.12 -20.54 15.26
N GLN A 92 26.53 -19.65 16.07
CA GLN A 92 25.14 -19.22 15.89
C GLN A 92 24.93 -18.43 14.59
N LEU A 93 25.90 -17.60 14.20
CA LEU A 93 25.89 -16.88 12.94
C LEU A 93 26.02 -17.85 11.75
N VAL A 94 26.92 -18.82 11.83
CA VAL A 94 27.09 -19.88 10.83
C VAL A 94 25.81 -20.69 10.70
N ILE A 95 25.13 -21.07 11.78
CA ILE A 95 23.82 -21.74 11.70
C ILE A 95 22.80 -20.83 11.00
N ARG A 96 22.68 -19.57 11.42
CA ARG A 96 21.76 -18.61 10.78
C ARG A 96 22.06 -18.32 9.30
N THR A 97 23.30 -18.48 8.86
CA THR A 97 23.73 -18.18 7.48
C THR A 97 23.85 -19.43 6.59
N ALA A 98 24.23 -20.57 7.15
CA ALA A 98 24.20 -21.87 6.48
C ALA A 98 22.76 -22.29 6.19
N ASP A 99 21.82 -21.96 7.09
CA ASP A 99 20.39 -22.22 6.97
C ASP A 99 19.59 -21.11 6.29
N ASP A 100 20.22 -20.27 5.45
CA ASP A 100 19.45 -19.51 4.43
C ASP A 100 18.81 -20.46 3.37
N GLN A 101 18.77 -21.75 3.68
CA GLN A 101 17.88 -22.77 3.14
C GLN A 101 16.43 -22.30 3.08
N GLU A 102 15.94 -21.52 4.05
CA GLU A 102 14.57 -21.02 4.01
C GLU A 102 14.37 -19.98 2.89
N PHE A 103 15.33 -19.06 2.68
CA PHE A 103 15.29 -18.16 1.53
C PHE A 103 15.39 -18.93 0.21
N ARG A 104 16.25 -19.94 0.13
CA ARG A 104 16.34 -20.79 -1.07
C ARG A 104 15.02 -21.51 -1.34
N ARG A 105 14.42 -22.12 -0.32
CA ARG A 105 13.12 -22.79 -0.40
C ARG A 105 12.01 -21.84 -0.86
N GLN A 106 11.92 -20.65 -0.27
CA GLN A 106 10.95 -19.62 -0.68
C GLN A 106 11.19 -19.14 -2.11
N ASN A 107 12.45 -18.98 -2.51
CA ASN A 107 12.80 -18.56 -3.87
C ASN A 107 12.48 -19.65 -4.91
N GLU A 108 12.73 -20.93 -4.59
CA GLU A 108 12.37 -22.09 -5.41
C GLU A 108 10.85 -22.24 -5.53
N GLU A 109 10.11 -22.07 -4.43
CA GLU A 109 8.64 -22.07 -4.43
C GLU A 109 8.08 -20.95 -5.32
N ARG A 110 8.63 -19.74 -5.20
CA ARG A 110 8.27 -18.60 -6.06
C ARG A 110 8.55 -18.87 -7.54
N MET A 111 9.72 -19.44 -7.85
CA MET A 111 10.10 -19.79 -9.23
C MET A 111 9.14 -20.82 -9.82
N THR A 112 8.80 -21.85 -9.04
CA THR A 112 7.86 -22.91 -9.44
C THR A 112 6.47 -22.32 -9.72
N LYS A 113 5.97 -21.45 -8.83
CA LYS A 113 4.68 -20.79 -9.01
C LYS A 113 4.64 -19.94 -10.30
N MET A 114 5.70 -19.17 -10.55
CA MET A 114 5.81 -18.35 -11.76
C MET A 114 5.86 -19.21 -13.03
N MET A 115 6.57 -20.34 -12.99
CA MET A 115 6.63 -21.27 -14.12
C MET A 115 5.25 -21.83 -14.47
N ILE A 116 4.50 -22.29 -13.46
CA ILE A 116 3.12 -22.76 -13.64
C ILE A 116 2.23 -21.64 -14.18
N GLU A 117 2.35 -20.42 -13.66
CA GLU A 117 1.59 -19.27 -14.17
C GLU A 117 1.89 -18.99 -15.64
N ILE A 118 3.17 -18.97 -16.04
CA ILE A 118 3.58 -18.81 -17.45
C ILE A 118 3.01 -19.93 -18.32
N GLU A 119 3.09 -21.19 -17.87
CA GLU A 119 2.54 -22.32 -18.60
C GLU A 119 1.02 -22.23 -18.76
N THR A 120 0.30 -21.86 -17.71
CA THR A 120 -1.15 -21.69 -17.76
C THR A 120 -1.56 -20.53 -18.67
N VAL A 121 -0.86 -19.39 -18.61
CA VAL A 121 -1.08 -18.26 -19.53
C VAL A 121 -0.78 -18.68 -20.96
N LYS A 122 0.31 -19.41 -21.20
CA LYS A 122 0.67 -19.92 -22.53
C LYS A 122 -0.40 -20.88 -23.06
N ALA A 123 -0.91 -21.79 -22.24
CA ALA A 123 -1.98 -22.71 -22.60
C ALA A 123 -3.30 -21.95 -22.90
N TYR A 124 -3.61 -20.93 -22.10
CA TYR A 124 -4.76 -20.06 -22.33
C TYR A 124 -4.63 -19.26 -23.63
N MET A 125 -3.46 -18.69 -23.89
CA MET A 125 -3.16 -17.98 -25.15
C MET A 125 -3.19 -18.93 -26.35
N ALA A 126 -2.69 -20.16 -26.24
CA ALA A 126 -2.80 -21.16 -27.30
C ALA A 126 -4.26 -21.51 -27.60
N ARG A 127 -5.09 -21.68 -26.56
CA ARG A 127 -6.53 -21.94 -26.70
C ARG A 127 -7.28 -20.80 -27.39
N ILE A 128 -6.88 -19.55 -27.15
CA ILE A 128 -7.46 -18.36 -27.80
C ILE A 128 -6.87 -18.14 -29.20
N GLY A 129 -5.58 -18.39 -29.37
CA GLY A 129 -4.80 -18.14 -30.58
C GLY A 129 -5.14 -19.06 -31.75
N HIS A 130 -5.83 -20.18 -31.53
CA HIS A 130 -6.32 -21.02 -32.62
C HIS A 130 -7.37 -20.33 -33.52
N ASN A 131 -8.02 -19.26 -33.06
CA ASN A 131 -9.07 -18.55 -33.82
C ASN A 131 -8.80 -17.04 -34.06
N ARG A 132 -7.65 -16.51 -33.62
CA ARG A 132 -7.34 -15.08 -33.81
C ARG A 132 -5.83 -14.87 -33.92
N GLU A 133 -5.40 -14.26 -35.03
CA GLU A 133 -4.06 -13.71 -35.14
C GLU A 133 -3.81 -12.73 -33.99
N PRO A 134 -2.61 -12.74 -33.38
CA PRO A 134 -2.24 -11.73 -32.39
C PRO A 134 -2.38 -10.35 -33.03
N ALA A 135 -3.27 -9.51 -32.49
CA ALA A 135 -3.47 -8.16 -33.02
C ALA A 135 -2.13 -7.42 -33.02
N THR A 136 -1.67 -7.04 -34.21
CA THR A 136 -0.40 -6.33 -34.33
C THR A 136 -0.61 -4.91 -33.83
N ARG A 137 0.45 -4.28 -33.31
CA ARG A 137 0.42 -2.86 -32.89
C ARG A 137 -0.19 -1.94 -33.96
N ALA A 138 0.09 -2.21 -35.24
CA ALA A 138 -0.49 -1.49 -36.37
C ALA A 138 -2.01 -1.62 -36.49
N ASP A 139 -2.61 -2.76 -36.09
CA ASP A 139 -4.05 -2.97 -36.12
C ASP A 139 -4.75 -2.20 -35.00
N ILE A 140 -4.09 -2.09 -33.84
CA ILE A 140 -4.55 -1.27 -32.71
C ILE A 140 -4.53 0.20 -33.10
N GLU A 141 -3.46 0.67 -33.74
CA GLU A 141 -3.35 2.06 -34.20
C GLU A 141 -4.38 2.38 -35.31
N ARG A 142 -4.62 1.46 -36.26
CA ARG A 142 -5.69 1.59 -37.26
C ARG A 142 -7.09 1.69 -36.62
N LEU A 143 -7.37 0.84 -35.63
CA LEU A 143 -8.66 0.85 -34.94
C LEU A 143 -8.87 2.14 -34.15
N GLN A 144 -7.81 2.64 -33.50
CA GLN A 144 -7.84 3.89 -32.76
C GLN A 144 -8.09 5.09 -33.69
N GLN A 145 -7.45 5.12 -34.85
CA GLN A 145 -7.68 6.18 -35.84
C GLN A 145 -9.12 6.15 -36.39
N ALA A 146 -9.63 4.98 -36.75
CA ALA A 146 -11.02 4.83 -37.21
C ALA A 146 -12.04 5.29 -36.16
N MET A 147 -11.76 5.04 -34.88
CA MET A 147 -12.59 5.52 -33.77
C MET A 147 -12.52 7.04 -33.61
N SER A 148 -11.35 7.65 -33.78
CA SER A 148 -11.22 9.12 -33.79
C SER A 148 -11.95 9.76 -34.97
N ASP A 149 -11.85 9.17 -36.16
CA ASP A 149 -12.51 9.68 -37.37
C ASP A 149 -14.04 9.60 -37.25
N THR A 150 -14.56 8.48 -36.76
CA THR A 150 -16.00 8.34 -36.48
C THR A 150 -16.49 9.31 -35.42
N THR A 151 -15.68 9.60 -34.39
CA THR A 151 -16.02 10.58 -33.36
C THR A 151 -16.08 12.01 -33.92
N MET A 152 -15.14 12.36 -34.80
CA MET A 152 -15.14 13.66 -35.49
C MET A 152 -16.35 13.81 -36.40
N GLU A 153 -16.68 12.77 -37.17
CA GLU A 153 -17.86 12.75 -38.03
C GLU A 153 -19.15 12.95 -37.24
N TRP A 154 -19.31 12.25 -36.12
CA TRP A 154 -20.46 12.43 -35.22
C TRP A 154 -20.54 13.85 -34.65
N ASN A 155 -19.40 14.44 -34.28
CA ASN A 155 -19.37 15.80 -33.76
C ASN A 155 -19.75 16.82 -34.82
N ASN A 156 -19.30 16.64 -36.07
CA ASN A 156 -19.68 17.49 -37.19
C ASN A 156 -21.17 17.38 -37.50
N GLN A 157 -21.74 16.17 -37.48
CA GLN A 157 -23.18 15.95 -37.64
C GLN A 157 -23.99 16.60 -36.52
N LEU A 158 -23.48 16.59 -35.27
CA LEU A 158 -24.11 17.25 -34.14
C LEU A 158 -24.13 18.78 -34.30
N GLU A 159 -23.01 19.37 -34.73
CA GLU A 159 -22.92 20.81 -34.97
C GLU A 159 -23.79 21.25 -36.15
N ASP A 160 -23.86 20.48 -37.24
CA ASP A 160 -24.79 20.73 -38.35
C ASP A 160 -26.28 20.62 -37.91
N ALA A 161 -26.60 19.64 -37.05
CA ALA A 161 -27.93 19.56 -36.48
C ALA A 161 -28.24 20.76 -35.56
N ARG A 162 -27.24 21.27 -34.84
CA ARG A 162 -27.37 22.45 -33.98
C ARG A 162 -27.58 23.73 -34.79
N THR A 163 -26.81 23.96 -35.84
CA THR A 163 -26.98 25.13 -36.71
C THR A 163 -28.36 25.12 -37.37
N LYS A 164 -28.84 23.97 -37.85
CA LYS A 164 -30.20 23.83 -38.39
C LYS A 164 -31.28 24.14 -37.35
N ILE A 165 -31.10 23.72 -36.10
CA ILE A 165 -32.03 24.06 -34.99
C ILE A 165 -32.00 25.56 -34.71
N ASP A 166 -30.82 26.19 -34.69
CA ASP A 166 -30.67 27.62 -34.46
C ASP A 166 -31.29 28.44 -35.60
N GLU A 167 -31.15 28.00 -36.85
CA GLU A 167 -31.82 28.60 -38.01
C GLU A 167 -33.35 28.49 -37.94
N ILE A 168 -33.88 27.32 -37.56
CA ILE A 168 -35.33 27.13 -37.37
C ILE A 168 -35.82 28.04 -36.23
N SER A 169 -35.08 28.12 -35.13
CA SER A 169 -35.39 29.00 -34.00
C SER A 169 -35.37 30.47 -34.42
N GLY A 170 -34.38 30.90 -35.22
CA GLY A 170 -34.30 32.24 -35.79
C GLY A 170 -35.49 32.58 -36.69
N ARG A 171 -35.86 31.68 -37.61
CA ARG A 171 -37.03 31.84 -38.48
C ARG A 171 -38.34 31.93 -37.69
N MET A 172 -38.47 31.15 -36.61
CA MET A 172 -39.63 31.18 -35.73
C MET A 172 -39.72 32.49 -34.94
N LEU A 173 -38.59 33.01 -34.45
CA LEU A 173 -38.52 34.33 -33.80
C LEU A 173 -38.87 35.47 -34.76
N ASP A 174 -38.37 35.42 -35.99
CA ASP A 174 -38.70 36.41 -37.04
C ASP A 174 -40.18 36.35 -37.46
N ALA A 175 -40.76 35.15 -37.55
CA ALA A 175 -42.19 34.97 -37.82
C ALA A 175 -43.05 35.54 -36.67
N SER A 176 -42.66 35.29 -35.42
CA SER A 176 -43.32 35.84 -34.23
C SER A 176 -43.23 37.38 -34.18
N ARG A 177 -42.08 37.94 -34.60
CA ARG A 177 -41.87 39.39 -34.67
C ARG A 177 -42.69 40.07 -35.78
N ARG A 178 -42.95 39.37 -36.89
CA ARG A 178 -43.86 39.83 -37.96
C ARG A 178 -45.34 39.68 -37.61
N ALA A 179 -45.69 38.78 -36.71
CA ALA A 179 -47.05 38.60 -36.20
C ALA A 179 -47.45 39.62 -35.10
N GLY A 180 -46.50 40.40 -34.56
CA GLY A 180 -46.69 41.37 -33.47
C GLY A 180 -47.37 42.70 -33.83
N VAL A 181 -48.14 42.79 -34.92
CA VAL A 181 -48.97 43.97 -35.25
C VAL A 181 -50.43 43.55 -35.39
N ARG A 182 -51.04 43.05 -34.31
CA ARG A 182 -52.49 43.22 -34.00
C ARG A 182 -52.88 42.51 -32.70
N GLY A 183 -53.50 43.26 -31.79
CA GLY A 183 -54.64 42.80 -31.00
C GLY A 183 -54.35 42.26 -29.60
N ASN A 184 -54.84 42.99 -28.61
CA ASN A 184 -55.01 42.60 -27.21
C ASN A 184 -55.87 41.33 -27.06
N GLU A 185 -55.53 40.48 -26.08
CA GLU A 185 -56.37 40.07 -24.93
C GLU A 185 -55.78 38.85 -24.20
N ALA A 186 -55.95 38.81 -22.89
CA ALA A 186 -55.66 37.70 -21.98
C ALA A 186 -56.88 37.53 -21.05
N PRO A 187 -57.00 36.49 -20.20
CA PRO A 187 -56.39 35.15 -20.19
C PRO A 187 -57.46 34.03 -20.05
N THR A 188 -57.17 32.80 -20.47
CA THR A 188 -57.94 31.64 -19.98
C THR A 188 -57.07 30.39 -19.90
N SER A 189 -56.81 29.93 -18.68
CA SER A 189 -56.38 28.56 -18.37
C SER A 189 -57.63 27.69 -18.32
N PRO A 190 -57.60 26.46 -18.86
CA PRO A 190 -57.26 25.35 -17.98
C PRO A 190 -56.47 24.21 -18.67
N SER A 191 -55.69 23.48 -17.88
CA SER A 191 -55.70 22.01 -17.80
C SER A 191 -54.31 21.41 -17.57
N LEU A 192 -54.20 20.73 -16.43
CA LEU A 192 -53.16 19.79 -16.05
C LEU A 192 -53.07 18.65 -17.07
N LEU A 193 -51.99 18.61 -17.85
CA LEU A 193 -51.38 17.37 -18.34
C LEU A 193 -49.94 17.69 -18.76
N GLY A 194 -48.99 17.12 -18.02
CA GLY A 194 -47.57 17.45 -18.10
C GLY A 194 -46.97 17.13 -19.47
N ILE A 195 -46.80 18.15 -20.30
CA ILE A 195 -45.89 18.11 -21.44
C ILE A 195 -44.52 18.49 -20.89
N GLU A 196 -43.71 17.49 -20.54
CA GLU A 196 -42.29 17.70 -20.20
C GLU A 196 -41.58 18.37 -21.38
N THR A 197 -41.21 19.64 -21.21
CA THR A 197 -40.44 20.41 -22.19
C THR A 197 -39.01 19.86 -22.29
N ARG A 198 -38.40 19.94 -23.48
CA ARG A 198 -37.01 19.48 -23.74
C ARG A 198 -35.98 20.05 -22.74
N ALA A 199 -36.26 21.21 -22.15
CA ALA A 199 -35.47 21.84 -21.10
C ALA A 199 -35.51 21.06 -19.76
N THR A 200 -36.65 20.48 -19.37
CA THR A 200 -36.75 19.68 -18.14
C THR A 200 -36.09 18.32 -18.30
N ARG A 201 -36.08 17.73 -19.51
CA ARG A 201 -35.32 16.50 -19.80
C ARG A 201 -33.81 16.69 -19.69
N LYS A 202 -33.26 17.80 -20.21
CA LYS A 202 -31.82 18.13 -20.09
C LYS A 202 -31.42 18.38 -18.63
N ALA A 203 -32.22 19.15 -17.90
CA ALA A 203 -31.97 19.38 -16.47
C ALA A 203 -32.00 18.07 -15.66
N LYS A 204 -32.91 17.13 -15.98
CA LYS A 204 -33.02 15.83 -15.31
C LYS A 204 -31.82 14.91 -15.63
N THR A 205 -31.28 14.96 -16.85
CA THR A 205 -30.05 14.22 -17.21
C THR A 205 -28.79 14.81 -16.59
N ASP A 206 -28.72 16.13 -16.45
CA ASP A 206 -27.57 16.81 -15.82
C ASP A 206 -27.54 16.58 -14.29
N ILE A 207 -28.72 16.54 -13.65
CA ILE A 207 -28.85 16.18 -12.23
C ILE A 207 -28.49 14.68 -12.03
N ALA A 208 -28.91 13.80 -12.95
CA ALA A 208 -28.60 12.37 -12.87
C ALA A 208 -27.11 12.07 -13.09
N SER A 209 -26.43 12.81 -13.98
CA SER A 209 -24.99 12.65 -14.23
C SER A 209 -24.16 13.18 -13.06
N GLY A 210 -24.57 14.30 -12.44
CA GLY A 210 -23.97 14.83 -11.21
C GLY A 210 -24.12 13.89 -10.01
N ALA A 211 -25.31 13.32 -9.79
CA ALA A 211 -25.56 12.36 -8.71
C ALA A 211 -24.73 11.07 -8.87
N HIS A 212 -24.60 10.57 -10.11
CA HIS A 212 -23.74 9.41 -10.40
C HIS A 212 -22.26 9.71 -10.13
N HIS A 213 -21.78 10.89 -10.50
CA HIS A 213 -20.41 11.33 -10.20
C HIS A 213 -20.16 11.43 -8.69
N GLN A 214 -21.13 11.97 -7.94
CA GLN A 214 -21.05 12.07 -6.48
C GLN A 214 -21.00 10.69 -5.80
N GLN A 215 -21.82 9.74 -6.24
CA GLN A 215 -21.80 8.35 -5.73
C GLN A 215 -20.48 7.65 -6.06
N GLN A 216 -19.97 7.85 -7.27
CA GLN A 216 -18.68 7.32 -7.70
C GLN A 216 -17.53 7.90 -6.87
N SER A 217 -17.60 9.19 -6.52
CA SER A 217 -16.65 9.84 -5.62
C SER A 217 -16.69 9.24 -4.21
N ARG A 218 -17.89 9.00 -3.66
CA ARG A 218 -18.04 8.36 -2.32
C ARG A 218 -17.39 6.98 -2.26
N VAL A 219 -17.59 6.15 -3.28
CA VAL A 219 -16.94 4.82 -3.37
C VAL A 219 -15.41 4.95 -3.46
N ASN A 220 -14.91 5.86 -4.32
CA ASN A 220 -13.48 6.10 -4.46
C ASN A 220 -12.84 6.61 -3.15
N ASP A 221 -13.53 7.48 -2.43
CA ASP A 221 -13.13 7.99 -1.12
C ASP A 221 -13.04 6.87 -0.08
N ALA A 222 -14.02 5.96 -0.06
CA ALA A 222 -13.98 4.79 0.82
C ALA A 222 -12.81 3.86 0.49
N ILE A 223 -12.50 3.66 -0.80
CA ILE A 223 -11.33 2.90 -1.23
C ILE A 223 -10.03 3.57 -0.75
N ASN A 224 -9.90 4.87 -0.95
CA ASN A 224 -8.71 5.63 -0.54
C ASN A 224 -8.55 5.67 0.98
N SER A 225 -9.66 5.82 1.72
CA SER A 225 -9.72 5.68 3.17
C SER A 225 -9.18 4.30 3.59
N THR A 226 -9.71 3.23 3.01
CA THR A 226 -9.30 1.85 3.34
C THR A 226 -7.82 1.60 3.04
N LYS A 227 -7.30 2.13 1.91
CA LYS A 227 -5.85 2.07 1.60
C LYS A 227 -5.00 2.82 2.63
N ARG A 228 -5.43 4.01 3.06
CA ARG A 228 -4.74 4.79 4.11
C ARG A 228 -4.71 4.02 5.43
N TRP A 229 -5.85 3.50 5.87
CA TRP A 229 -5.95 2.66 7.06
C TRP A 229 -5.11 1.39 6.94
N ASN A 230 -5.00 0.79 5.76
CA ASN A 230 -4.14 -0.39 5.57
C ASN A 230 -2.64 -0.05 5.75
N ARG A 231 -2.21 1.16 5.36
CA ARG A 231 -0.84 1.61 5.63
C ARG A 231 -0.62 1.80 7.13
N GLU A 232 -1.58 2.41 7.82
CA GLU A 232 -1.52 2.60 9.28
C GLU A 232 -1.55 1.27 10.05
N HIS A 233 -2.30 0.28 9.57
CA HIS A 233 -2.36 -1.05 10.17
C HIS A 233 -0.99 -1.74 10.19
N LYS A 234 -0.16 -1.54 9.15
CA LYS A 234 1.16 -2.15 9.06
C LYS A 234 2.16 -1.60 10.09
N THR A 235 1.94 -0.37 10.56
CA THR A 235 2.87 0.32 11.47
C THR A 235 2.31 0.46 12.89
N THR A 236 1.03 0.17 13.10
CA THR A 236 0.39 0.31 14.41
C THR A 236 0.77 -0.84 15.35
N LYS A 237 0.85 -0.54 16.65
CA LYS A 237 1.02 -1.54 17.72
C LYS A 237 -0.33 -1.87 18.41
N MET A 238 -1.43 -1.28 17.93
CA MET A 238 -2.76 -1.51 18.50
C MET A 238 -3.25 -2.93 18.20
N ARG A 239 -4.01 -3.52 19.12
CA ARG A 239 -4.67 -4.82 18.89
C ARG A 239 -5.60 -4.73 17.67
N GLU A 240 -5.56 -5.76 16.84
CA GLU A 240 -6.24 -5.83 15.55
C GLU A 240 -7.76 -5.56 15.66
N ASN A 241 -8.42 -6.20 16.62
CA ASN A 241 -9.85 -5.99 16.88
C ASN A 241 -10.20 -4.53 17.22
N GLN A 242 -9.35 -3.85 18.01
CA GLN A 242 -9.53 -2.46 18.39
C GLN A 242 -9.28 -1.52 17.20
N PHE A 243 -8.32 -1.87 16.34
CA PHE A 243 -8.06 -1.17 15.10
C PHE A 243 -9.26 -1.22 14.14
N ILE A 244 -9.83 -2.41 13.95
CA ILE A 244 -11.01 -2.62 13.10
C ILE A 244 -12.22 -1.82 13.62
N ILE A 245 -12.48 -1.85 14.93
CA ILE A 245 -13.57 -1.06 15.54
C ILE A 245 -13.38 0.43 15.27
N THR A 246 -12.15 0.92 15.42
CA THR A 246 -11.83 2.34 15.20
C THR A 246 -12.03 2.73 13.73
N TYR A 247 -11.55 1.90 12.81
CA TYR A 247 -11.78 2.08 11.37
C TYR A 247 -13.28 2.14 11.04
N LEU A 248 -14.07 1.15 11.47
CA LEU A 248 -15.50 1.07 11.15
C LEU A 248 -16.29 2.23 11.76
N LYS A 249 -15.94 2.68 12.97
CA LYS A 249 -16.52 3.89 13.57
C LYS A 249 -16.21 5.14 12.74
N LYS A 250 -14.95 5.31 12.31
CA LYS A 250 -14.54 6.45 11.48
C LYS A 250 -15.16 6.41 10.08
N GLN A 251 -15.29 5.21 9.51
CA GLN A 251 -15.98 5.03 8.24
C GLN A 251 -17.48 5.32 8.37
N GLY A 252 -18.12 4.90 9.46
CA GLY A 252 -19.53 5.20 9.73
C GLY A 252 -19.82 6.68 9.94
N GLN A 253 -18.88 7.44 10.53
CA GLN A 253 -18.96 8.89 10.62
C GLN A 253 -18.86 9.58 9.26
N ARG A 254 -18.06 9.02 8.34
CA ARG A 254 -17.84 9.60 7.01
C ARG A 254 -18.92 9.22 6.00
N ASP A 255 -19.29 7.95 5.96
CA ASP A 255 -20.30 7.40 5.08
C ASP A 255 -21.04 6.24 5.77
N PRO A 256 -22.22 6.50 6.36
CA PRO A 256 -22.95 5.50 7.14
C PRO A 256 -23.46 4.34 6.27
N VAL A 257 -23.72 4.60 4.99
CA VAL A 257 -24.25 3.61 4.03
C VAL A 257 -23.17 2.62 3.66
N ILE A 258 -22.01 3.13 3.26
CA ILE A 258 -20.84 2.29 2.96
C ILE A 258 -20.40 1.52 4.20
N ALA A 259 -20.40 2.14 5.38
CA ALA A 259 -20.03 1.46 6.62
C ALA A 259 -20.97 0.28 6.95
N LYS A 260 -22.28 0.43 6.72
CA LYS A 260 -23.25 -0.67 6.89
C LYS A 260 -22.97 -1.82 5.92
N LEU A 261 -22.73 -1.52 4.65
CA LEU A 261 -22.41 -2.53 3.63
C LEU A 261 -21.12 -3.29 3.96
N LEU A 262 -20.08 -2.57 4.37
CA LEU A 262 -18.81 -3.18 4.81
C LEU A 262 -19.01 -4.06 6.04
N LEU A 263 -19.74 -3.57 7.04
CA LEU A 263 -20.02 -4.34 8.26
C LEU A 263 -20.84 -5.61 7.96
N GLN A 264 -21.78 -5.54 7.02
CA GLN A 264 -22.55 -6.71 6.59
C GLN A 264 -21.65 -7.74 5.89
N ALA A 265 -20.81 -7.32 4.95
CA ALA A 265 -19.89 -8.23 4.26
C ALA A 265 -18.89 -8.89 5.23
N ILE A 266 -18.36 -8.12 6.19
CA ILE A 266 -17.49 -8.64 7.24
C ILE A 266 -18.22 -9.69 8.09
N ARG A 267 -19.48 -9.44 8.46
CA ARG A 267 -20.29 -10.39 9.23
C ARG A 267 -20.56 -11.69 8.45
N GLU A 268 -20.92 -11.58 7.17
CA GLU A 268 -21.16 -12.73 6.31
C GLU A 268 -19.90 -13.61 6.23
N ARG A 269 -18.74 -12.99 6.03
CA ARG A 269 -17.42 -13.67 6.02
C ARG A 269 -17.09 -14.32 7.37
N ALA A 270 -17.22 -13.58 8.47
CA ALA A 270 -16.97 -14.10 9.82
C ALA A 270 -17.94 -15.24 10.21
N SER A 271 -19.17 -15.24 9.68
CA SER A 271 -20.15 -16.30 9.89
C SER A 271 -19.84 -17.57 9.09
N ASN A 272 -19.25 -17.45 7.90
CA ASN A 272 -18.85 -18.59 7.07
C ASN A 272 -17.64 -19.34 7.64
N THR A 273 -16.77 -18.66 8.38
CA THR A 273 -15.61 -19.25 9.06
C THR A 273 -16.00 -20.06 10.30
N LYS A 274 -17.17 -19.80 10.89
CA LYS A 274 -17.70 -20.59 12.02
C LYS A 274 -18.52 -21.76 11.48
N THR A 275 -18.02 -22.97 11.67
CA THR A 275 -18.79 -24.21 11.53
C THR A 275 -20.18 -24.04 12.18
N LYS A 276 -21.21 -24.46 11.46
CA LYS A 276 -22.65 -24.36 11.74
C LYS A 276 -23.04 -24.86 13.15
N THR A 277 -22.72 -24.11 14.20
CA THR A 277 -23.16 -24.39 15.57
C THR A 277 -23.52 -23.09 16.25
N SER A 278 -24.74 -22.62 16.02
CA SER A 278 -25.60 -21.91 16.99
C SER A 278 -26.73 -21.19 16.27
N ARG A 279 -27.93 -21.76 16.37
CA ARG A 279 -29.20 -21.04 16.18
C ARG A 279 -29.40 -20.13 17.39
N ALA A 280 -29.39 -18.79 17.23
CA ALA A 280 -30.29 -17.84 17.92
C ALA A 280 -30.00 -16.35 17.61
N LYS A 281 -30.83 -15.76 16.74
CA LYS A 281 -31.69 -14.56 16.91
C LYS A 281 -31.17 -13.25 17.57
N LYS A 282 -29.88 -12.93 17.58
CA LYS A 282 -29.43 -11.53 17.77
C LYS A 282 -28.28 -11.20 16.82
N LEU A 283 -28.38 -10.06 16.12
CA LEU A 283 -27.27 -9.58 15.28
C LEU A 283 -26.05 -9.36 16.20
N PRO A 284 -24.90 -10.02 15.95
CA PRO A 284 -23.73 -9.88 16.79
C PRO A 284 -23.31 -8.41 16.87
N SER A 285 -22.92 -7.99 18.07
CA SER A 285 -22.45 -6.61 18.28
C SER A 285 -21.21 -6.34 17.43
N LEU A 286 -20.89 -5.06 17.23
CA LEU A 286 -19.69 -4.67 16.48
C LEU A 286 -18.44 -5.28 17.15
N GLU A 287 -18.36 -5.21 18.46
CA GLU A 287 -17.26 -5.75 19.26
C GLU A 287 -17.15 -7.29 19.15
N GLU A 288 -18.28 -7.99 19.07
CA GLU A 288 -18.32 -9.44 18.91
C GLU A 288 -17.91 -9.88 17.49
N THR A 289 -18.33 -9.11 16.48
CA THR A 289 -17.93 -9.31 15.08
C THR A 289 -16.41 -9.11 14.94
N CYS A 290 -15.89 -7.99 15.43
CA CYS A 290 -14.47 -7.64 15.33
C CYS A 290 -13.54 -8.53 16.17
N ARG A 291 -14.06 -9.31 17.13
CA ARG A 291 -13.24 -10.20 17.97
C ARG A 291 -12.59 -11.34 17.17
N ASN A 292 -13.27 -11.83 16.14
CA ASN A 292 -12.83 -12.96 15.32
C ASN A 292 -12.57 -12.55 13.86
N THR A 293 -12.46 -11.24 13.61
CA THR A 293 -12.23 -10.69 12.28
C THR A 293 -10.78 -10.24 12.21
N SER A 294 -10.03 -10.70 11.22
CA SER A 294 -8.71 -10.18 10.91
C SER A 294 -8.81 -8.91 10.08
N TRP A 295 -7.78 -8.07 10.07
CA TRP A 295 -7.72 -6.92 9.17
C TRP A 295 -7.76 -7.35 7.70
N GLN A 296 -7.26 -8.55 7.40
CA GLN A 296 -7.35 -9.13 6.06
C GLN A 296 -8.82 -9.38 5.65
N ASP A 297 -9.66 -9.87 6.55
CA ASP A 297 -11.10 -10.05 6.28
C ASP A 297 -11.79 -8.72 5.95
N VAL A 298 -11.34 -7.63 6.57
CA VAL A 298 -11.82 -6.27 6.29
C VAL A 298 -11.39 -5.81 4.89
N ILE A 299 -10.13 -6.06 4.51
CA ILE A 299 -9.63 -5.75 3.16
C ILE A 299 -10.40 -6.53 2.10
N ASP A 300 -10.60 -7.83 2.33
CA ASP A 300 -11.29 -8.70 1.39
C ASP A 300 -12.76 -8.27 1.24
N SER A 301 -13.43 -7.98 2.36
CA SER A 301 -14.81 -7.46 2.36
C SER A 301 -14.91 -6.09 1.68
N ALA A 302 -13.93 -5.20 1.90
CA ALA A 302 -13.88 -3.91 1.22
C ALA A 302 -13.62 -4.05 -0.29
N THR A 303 -12.78 -4.99 -0.69
CA THR A 303 -12.53 -5.30 -2.09
C THR A 303 -13.79 -5.85 -2.75
N GLU A 304 -14.46 -6.78 -2.08
CA GLU A 304 -15.72 -7.36 -2.53
C GLU A 304 -16.82 -6.30 -2.70
N VAL A 305 -17.03 -5.43 -1.72
CA VAL A 305 -18.11 -4.42 -1.73
C VAL A 305 -17.77 -3.23 -2.65
N LEU A 306 -16.55 -2.69 -2.58
CA LEU A 306 -16.21 -1.42 -3.22
C LEU A 306 -15.61 -1.59 -4.62
N VAL A 307 -14.99 -2.73 -4.92
CA VAL A 307 -14.30 -2.97 -6.19
C VAL A 307 -15.06 -3.97 -7.04
N VAL A 308 -15.32 -5.17 -6.51
CA VAL A 308 -15.97 -6.26 -7.26
C VAL A 308 -17.46 -5.96 -7.48
N ASN A 309 -18.19 -5.66 -6.40
CA ASN A 309 -19.62 -5.38 -6.43
C ASN A 309 -19.94 -3.88 -6.56
N LYS A 310 -19.04 -3.12 -7.20
CA LYS A 310 -19.12 -1.66 -7.34
C LYS A 310 -20.47 -1.19 -7.87
N THR A 311 -21.00 -1.83 -8.92
CA THR A 311 -22.30 -1.48 -9.53
C THR A 311 -23.46 -1.66 -8.56
N ARG A 312 -23.45 -2.73 -7.76
CA ARG A 312 -24.47 -3.00 -6.74
C ARG A 312 -24.38 -2.00 -5.59
N THR A 313 -23.17 -1.65 -5.16
CA THR A 313 -22.93 -0.61 -4.16
C THR A 313 -23.42 0.76 -4.63
N LEU A 314 -23.18 1.11 -5.89
CA LEU A 314 -23.73 2.35 -6.48
C LEU A 314 -25.26 2.35 -6.54
N GLN A 315 -25.90 1.20 -6.75
CA GLN A 315 -27.38 1.10 -6.68
C GLN A 315 -27.91 1.33 -5.26
N PHE A 316 -27.25 0.78 -4.23
CA PHE A 316 -27.62 1.06 -2.84
C PHE A 316 -27.43 2.55 -2.47
N LEU A 317 -26.39 3.19 -3.01
CA LEU A 317 -26.14 4.63 -2.82
C LEU A 317 -27.12 5.54 -3.58
N LYS A 318 -27.97 4.99 -4.47
CA LYS A 318 -29.07 5.70 -5.14
C LYS A 318 -30.39 5.66 -4.38
N GLN A 319 -30.51 4.77 -3.39
CA GLN A 319 -31.74 4.56 -2.62
C GLN A 319 -31.81 5.38 -1.31
N ASP A 320 -30.71 6.07 -0.97
CA ASP A 320 -30.63 7.11 0.08
C ASP A 320 -30.59 8.50 -0.56
#